data_AF-A0AAW1YUB8-F1
#
_entry.id   AF-A0AAW1YUB8-F1
#
_cell.length_a   1.000
_cell.length_b   1.000
_cell.length_c   1.000
_cell.angle_alpha   90.00
_cell.angle_beta   90.00
_cell.angle_gamma   90.00
#
_symmetry.space_group_name_H-M   'P 1'
#
loop_
_entity.id
_entity.type
_entity.pdbx_description
1 polymer ?
#
loop_
_entity_poly.entity_id
_entity_poly.type
_entity_poly.pdbx_seq_one_letter_code
_entity_poly.pdbx_strand_id
1 'polypeptide(L)'
;MIAVSAESPVDQYRTLAYDTALSTLLAVLVYVVLKVSLDGIRQWRARISVLIVGSGPIGLTAALVAVRSGKVLKLTLLDERYRSALLCRPQQIALDPRSVRFLLDLGVDFDNMEGCWHNEHFFTKIGVFQEYLLSILEQKKQKVDVKVRLGTKFSEEYLRKMSRAEWPRVIIVADGSCGDSCSVLGISSDYIVESCRAYGANATIERLDQRQVPTPEIRAHSLYFDLSAYGIDTVKEPRNSCQPAAKPGFHLKIYGTFRNRYMALACTSEADSKMMHFLRHTANSSIMKNIFHQSFNAYKTDIEPRLSELTLHHMQCSRKLFEIMLSYRRVSAAYIEGDNVAVTVEGEAARVLNFDTGCGVNLGMRGLESLGMFIYRTATALDQNDVFEALSAKIQHSRHVAETFRKSGLASAMFE
;
A
#
# COMPACT_ATOMS: atom_id res chain seq x y z
N MET A 1 7.30 -94.06 -7.01
CA MET A 1 6.26 -93.03 -6.83
C MET A 1 6.92 -91.82 -6.20
N ILE A 2 7.34 -90.84 -7.02
CA ILE A 2 7.72 -89.51 -6.55
C ILE A 2 6.78 -88.59 -7.31
N ALA A 3 5.80 -88.04 -6.60
CA ALA A 3 4.84 -87.10 -7.15
C ALA A 3 5.58 -85.78 -7.40
N VAL A 4 5.92 -85.51 -8.66
CA VAL A 4 6.30 -84.17 -9.09
C VAL A 4 5.01 -83.36 -9.12
N SER A 5 4.82 -82.52 -8.10
CA SER A 5 3.76 -81.53 -8.04
C SER A 5 3.98 -80.57 -9.20
N ALA A 6 3.23 -80.75 -10.29
CA ALA A 6 3.13 -79.74 -11.34
C ALA A 6 2.43 -78.52 -10.74
N GLU A 7 3.18 -77.46 -10.47
CA GLU A 7 2.59 -76.14 -10.19
C GLU A 7 1.59 -75.82 -11.30
N SER A 8 0.38 -75.46 -10.90
CA SER A 8 -0.65 -75.15 -11.88
C SER A 8 -0.20 -73.92 -12.69
N PRO A 9 -0.38 -73.90 -14.02
CA PRO A 9 0.00 -72.73 -14.83
C PRO A 9 -0.68 -71.44 -14.35
N VAL A 10 -1.81 -71.55 -13.65
CA VAL A 10 -2.53 -70.44 -13.03
C VAL A 10 -1.73 -69.78 -11.89
N ASP A 11 -0.98 -70.54 -11.11
CA ASP A 11 -0.18 -70.01 -10.00
C ASP A 11 1.11 -69.32 -10.49
N GLN A 12 1.69 -69.81 -11.59
CA GLN A 12 2.81 -69.15 -12.28
C GLN A 12 2.37 -67.85 -12.96
N TYR A 13 1.18 -67.82 -13.58
CA TYR A 13 0.62 -66.57 -14.13
C TYR A 13 0.30 -65.55 -13.05
N ARG A 14 -0.21 -65.98 -11.88
CA ARG A 14 -0.48 -65.09 -10.74
C ARG A 14 0.78 -64.49 -10.16
N THR A 15 1.81 -65.30 -9.91
CA THR A 15 3.11 -64.82 -9.40
C THR A 15 3.78 -63.85 -10.36
N LEU A 16 3.76 -64.14 -11.67
CA LEU A 16 4.29 -63.22 -12.68
C LEU A 16 3.52 -61.89 -12.74
N ALA A 17 2.19 -61.94 -12.58
CA ALA A 17 1.33 -60.75 -12.52
C ALA A 17 1.57 -59.92 -11.24
N TYR A 18 1.78 -60.57 -10.10
CA TYR A 18 2.17 -59.89 -8.86
C TYR A 18 3.55 -59.25 -8.96
N ASP A 19 4.54 -59.92 -9.56
CA ASP A 19 5.88 -59.37 -9.75
C ASP A 19 5.89 -58.19 -10.73
N THR A 20 5.10 -58.25 -11.81
CA THR A 20 4.94 -57.10 -12.72
C THR A 20 4.19 -55.96 -12.06
N ALA A 21 3.13 -56.22 -11.29
CA ALA A 21 2.43 -55.20 -10.52
C ALA A 21 3.32 -54.54 -9.45
N LEU A 22 4.16 -55.33 -8.76
CA LEU A 22 5.05 -54.83 -7.72
C LEU A 22 6.25 -54.06 -8.33
N SER A 23 6.78 -54.54 -9.44
CA SER A 23 7.83 -53.87 -10.21
C SER A 23 7.34 -52.53 -10.79
N THR A 24 6.13 -52.50 -11.36
CA THR A 24 5.53 -51.25 -11.87
C THR A 24 5.23 -50.28 -10.73
N LEU A 25 4.69 -50.74 -9.60
CA LEU A 25 4.44 -49.90 -8.44
C LEU A 25 5.73 -49.31 -7.87
N LEU A 26 6.80 -50.10 -7.79
CA LEU A 26 8.11 -49.66 -7.34
C LEU A 26 8.74 -48.66 -8.33
N ALA A 27 8.63 -48.91 -9.64
CA ALA A 27 9.08 -47.98 -10.66
C ALA A 27 8.33 -46.64 -10.60
N VAL A 28 7.01 -46.65 -10.40
CA VAL A 28 6.20 -45.44 -10.22
C VAL A 28 6.60 -44.70 -8.94
N LEU A 29 6.79 -45.40 -7.82
CA LEU A 29 7.24 -44.79 -6.56
C LEU A 29 8.61 -44.13 -6.72
N VAL A 30 9.58 -44.82 -7.30
CA VAL A 30 10.92 -44.27 -7.54
C VAL A 30 10.86 -43.06 -8.48
N TYR A 31 10.08 -43.14 -9.56
CA TYR A 31 9.88 -42.01 -10.47
C TYR A 31 9.26 -40.80 -9.76
N VAL A 32 8.22 -41.01 -8.95
CA VAL A 32 7.55 -39.94 -8.20
C VAL A 32 8.52 -39.31 -7.21
N VAL A 33 9.27 -40.11 -6.44
CA VAL A 33 10.25 -39.60 -5.46
C VAL A 33 11.37 -38.81 -6.17
N LEU A 34 11.90 -39.31 -7.28
CA LEU A 34 12.92 -38.62 -8.07
C LEU A 34 12.40 -37.31 -8.65
N LYS A 35 11.20 -37.33 -9.25
CA LYS A 35 10.57 -36.15 -9.83
C LYS A 35 10.33 -35.08 -8.76
N VAL A 36 9.70 -35.45 -7.64
CA VAL A 36 9.43 -34.53 -6.52
C VAL A 36 10.73 -33.96 -5.95
N SER A 37 11.78 -34.78 -5.82
CA SER A 37 13.08 -34.33 -5.31
C SER A 37 13.76 -33.35 -6.27
N LEU A 38 13.76 -33.66 -7.57
CA LEU A 38 14.34 -32.80 -8.61
C LEU A 38 13.57 -31.48 -8.74
N ASP A 39 12.25 -31.54 -8.71
CA ASP A 39 11.39 -30.36 -8.76
C ASP A 39 11.59 -29.51 -7.50
N GLY A 40 11.71 -30.13 -6.32
CA GLY A 40 12.06 -29.45 -5.07
C GLY A 40 13.42 -28.72 -5.16
N ILE A 41 14.45 -29.36 -5.71
CA ILE A 41 15.77 -28.73 -5.90
C ILE A 41 15.70 -27.58 -6.91
N ARG A 42 14.98 -27.77 -8.02
CA ARG A 42 14.79 -26.72 -9.04
C ARG A 42 14.09 -25.52 -8.45
N GLN A 43 12.96 -25.72 -7.77
CA GLN A 43 12.21 -24.67 -7.10
C GLN A 43 13.07 -23.98 -6.04
N TRP A 44 13.85 -24.74 -5.27
CA TRP A 44 14.74 -24.18 -4.25
C TRP A 44 15.78 -23.23 -4.86
N ARG A 45 16.39 -23.61 -5.98
CA ARG A 45 17.39 -22.82 -6.71
C ARG A 45 16.83 -21.72 -7.60
N ALA A 46 15.54 -21.77 -7.93
CA ALA A 46 14.91 -20.82 -8.84
C ALA A 46 15.03 -19.39 -8.31
N ARG A 47 15.54 -18.49 -9.16
CA ARG A 47 15.63 -17.05 -8.88
C ARG A 47 15.33 -16.26 -10.14
N ILE A 48 14.73 -15.09 -9.96
CA ILE A 48 14.23 -14.25 -11.05
C ILE A 48 14.76 -12.82 -10.99
N SER A 49 14.67 -12.13 -12.12
CA SER A 49 14.89 -10.68 -12.24
C SER A 49 13.59 -9.93 -11.89
N VAL A 50 13.70 -8.91 -11.04
CA VAL A 50 12.59 -8.05 -10.65
C VAL A 50 12.91 -6.60 -10.99
N LEU A 51 11.97 -5.90 -11.60
CA LEU A 51 12.02 -4.47 -11.87
C LEU A 51 10.96 -3.77 -11.03
N ILE A 52 11.33 -2.70 -10.35
CA ILE A 52 10.42 -1.86 -9.58
C ILE A 52 10.48 -0.45 -10.14
N VAL A 53 9.31 0.10 -10.44
CA VAL A 53 9.15 1.44 -10.99
C VAL A 53 8.53 2.33 -9.94
N GLY A 54 9.25 3.37 -9.52
CA GLY A 54 8.93 4.23 -8.39
C GLY A 54 9.72 3.85 -7.13
N SER A 55 10.38 4.84 -6.54
CA SER A 55 11.12 4.78 -5.28
C SER A 55 10.38 5.53 -4.15
N GLY A 56 9.06 5.66 -4.27
CA GLY A 56 8.18 6.04 -3.17
C GLY A 56 8.29 5.09 -1.97
N PRO A 57 7.67 5.40 -0.82
CA PRO A 57 7.64 4.51 0.34
C PRO A 57 7.24 3.07 -0.01
N ILE A 58 6.24 2.92 -0.89
CA ILE A 58 5.73 1.62 -1.31
C ILE A 58 6.71 0.91 -2.25
N GLY A 59 7.29 1.60 -3.23
CA GLY A 59 8.26 1.01 -4.16
C GLY A 59 9.54 0.54 -3.48
N LEU A 60 10.07 1.33 -2.54
CA LEU A 60 11.22 0.94 -1.72
C LEU A 60 10.92 -0.24 -0.79
N THR A 61 9.72 -0.26 -0.20
CA THR A 61 9.31 -1.39 0.63
C THR A 61 9.10 -2.65 -0.23
N ALA A 62 8.54 -2.52 -1.43
CA ALA A 62 8.43 -3.61 -2.39
C ALA A 62 9.81 -4.17 -2.77
N ALA A 63 10.82 -3.31 -2.90
CA ALA A 63 12.21 -3.72 -3.12
C ALA A 63 12.76 -4.55 -1.96
N LEU A 64 12.50 -4.15 -0.71
CA LEU A 64 12.89 -4.91 0.46
C LEU A 64 12.18 -6.27 0.55
N VAL A 65 10.87 -6.30 0.28
CA VAL A 65 10.10 -7.56 0.18
C VAL A 65 10.69 -8.48 -0.88
N ALA A 66 11.02 -7.93 -2.05
CA ALA A 66 11.63 -8.66 -3.15
C ALA A 66 12.98 -9.29 -2.74
N VAL A 67 13.87 -8.51 -2.13
CA VAL A 67 15.16 -9.03 -1.62
C VAL A 67 14.95 -10.10 -0.55
N ARG A 68 14.01 -9.89 0.38
CA ARG A 68 13.76 -10.83 1.48
C ARG A 68 13.09 -12.13 1.04
N SER A 69 12.42 -12.15 -0.12
CA SER A 69 11.83 -13.38 -0.67
C SER A 69 12.85 -14.51 -0.90
N GLY A 70 14.14 -14.18 -1.05
CA GLY A 70 15.20 -15.15 -1.36
C GLY A 70 15.15 -15.70 -2.80
N LYS A 71 14.17 -15.25 -3.60
CA LYS A 71 13.94 -15.69 -4.99
C LYS A 71 14.32 -14.65 -6.03
N VAL A 72 14.97 -13.57 -5.62
CA VAL A 72 15.43 -12.51 -6.53
C VAL A 72 16.92 -12.65 -6.76
N LEU A 73 17.30 -12.82 -8.03
CA LEU A 73 18.69 -12.83 -8.47
C LEU A 73 19.20 -11.40 -8.71
N LYS A 74 18.37 -10.60 -9.38
CA LYS A 74 18.66 -9.24 -9.81
C LYS A 74 17.45 -8.36 -9.54
N LEU A 75 17.67 -7.24 -8.86
CA LEU A 75 16.66 -6.24 -8.58
C LEU A 75 17.06 -4.93 -9.25
N THR A 76 16.18 -4.36 -10.07
CA THR A 76 16.36 -3.01 -10.61
C THR A 76 15.28 -2.11 -10.05
N LEU A 77 15.66 -0.99 -9.43
CA LEU A 77 14.74 0.04 -8.96
C LEU A 77 14.94 1.30 -9.81
N LEU A 78 13.87 1.80 -10.41
CA LEU A 78 13.85 3.01 -11.23
C LEU A 78 13.01 4.09 -10.56
N ASP A 79 13.45 5.33 -10.64
CA ASP A 79 12.62 6.49 -10.34
C ASP A 79 13.03 7.66 -11.24
N GLU A 80 12.05 8.43 -11.71
CA GLU A 80 12.28 9.67 -12.47
C GLU A 80 12.94 10.76 -11.61
N ARG A 81 12.71 10.75 -10.29
CA ARG A 81 13.27 11.72 -9.36
C ARG A 81 14.69 11.34 -8.96
N TYR A 82 15.52 12.37 -8.77
CA TYR A 82 16.85 12.24 -8.16
C TYR A 82 16.77 12.05 -6.65
N ARG A 83 17.81 11.49 -6.03
CA ARG A 83 17.88 11.23 -4.58
C ARG A 83 17.57 12.48 -3.74
N SER A 84 18.13 13.63 -4.12
CA SER A 84 17.89 14.92 -3.45
C SER A 84 16.41 15.32 -3.46
N ALA A 85 15.70 15.07 -4.55
CA ALA A 85 14.28 15.39 -4.67
C ALA A 85 13.39 14.46 -3.81
N LEU A 86 13.84 13.23 -3.54
CA LEU A 86 13.15 12.32 -2.61
C LEU A 86 13.32 12.78 -1.16
N LEU A 87 14.53 13.22 -0.80
CA LEU A 87 14.89 13.67 0.55
C LEU A 87 14.19 14.95 0.98
N CYS A 88 14.08 15.93 0.07
CA CYS A 88 13.57 17.27 0.39
C CYS A 88 12.03 17.31 0.59
N ARG A 89 11.36 16.16 0.62
CA ARG A 89 9.90 16.08 0.76
C ARG A 89 9.46 16.38 2.20
N PRO A 90 8.66 17.44 2.42
CA PRO A 90 8.30 17.88 3.76
C PRO A 90 7.15 17.08 4.40
N GLN A 91 6.47 16.22 3.63
CA GLN A 91 5.29 15.50 4.11
C GLN A 91 5.68 14.52 5.21
N GLN A 92 4.87 14.45 6.26
CA GLN A 92 4.96 13.41 7.28
C GLN A 92 4.09 12.22 6.88
N ILE A 93 4.54 11.01 7.20
CA ILE A 93 3.73 9.81 7.16
C ILE A 93 3.53 9.28 8.58
N ALA A 94 2.37 8.67 8.82
CA ALA A 94 2.08 7.89 10.01
C ALA A 94 2.03 6.41 9.64
N LEU A 95 2.80 5.58 10.33
CA LEU A 95 2.81 4.13 10.16
C LEU A 95 1.98 3.49 11.29
N ASP A 96 0.94 2.76 10.91
CA ASP A 96 0.06 2.05 11.86
C ASP A 96 0.78 0.81 12.45
N PRO A 97 0.33 0.26 13.60
CA PRO A 97 0.99 -0.88 14.24
C PRO A 97 1.15 -2.10 13.32
N ARG A 98 0.21 -2.32 12.40
CA ARG A 98 0.28 -3.40 11.40
C ARG A 98 1.42 -3.15 10.41
N SER A 99 1.55 -1.94 9.89
CA SER A 99 2.60 -1.55 8.95
C SER A 99 3.97 -1.52 9.63
N VAL A 100 4.04 -1.11 10.90
CA VAL A 100 5.24 -1.21 11.73
C VAL A 100 5.68 -2.68 11.86
N ARG A 101 4.79 -3.60 12.24
CA ARG A 101 5.11 -5.04 12.34
C ARG A 101 5.59 -5.60 11.00
N PHE A 102 4.90 -5.28 9.91
CA PHE A 102 5.29 -5.68 8.57
C PHE A 102 6.70 -5.18 8.19
N LEU A 103 7.05 -3.94 8.54
CA LEU A 103 8.35 -3.35 8.23
C LEU A 103 9.47 -3.90 9.15
N LEU A 104 9.18 -4.16 10.43
CA LEU A 104 10.08 -4.88 11.33
C LEU A 104 10.43 -6.26 10.77
N ASP A 105 9.42 -6.97 10.25
CA ASP A 105 9.58 -8.24 9.54
C ASP A 105 10.36 -8.09 8.23
N LEU A 106 10.65 -6.89 7.74
CA LEU A 106 11.56 -6.65 6.61
C LEU A 106 12.97 -6.25 7.06
N GLY A 107 13.17 -6.01 8.35
CA GLY A 107 14.44 -5.57 8.94
C GLY A 107 14.59 -4.05 8.99
N VAL A 108 13.48 -3.30 8.98
CA VAL A 108 13.48 -1.86 9.28
C VAL A 108 13.65 -1.69 10.78
N ASP A 109 14.68 -0.95 11.18
CA ASP A 109 14.93 -0.57 12.57
C ASP A 109 14.46 0.86 12.78
N PHE A 110 13.32 0.99 13.45
CA PHE A 110 12.68 2.27 13.76
C PHE A 110 13.41 3.06 14.84
N ASP A 111 14.22 2.42 15.69
CA ASP A 111 14.97 3.09 16.75
C ASP A 111 16.15 3.89 16.17
N ASN A 112 16.62 3.49 14.99
CA ASN A 112 17.68 4.17 14.24
C ASN A 112 17.14 5.10 13.12
N MET A 113 15.86 5.43 13.16
CA MET A 113 15.22 6.32 12.19
C MET A 113 14.71 7.60 12.87
N GLU A 114 14.96 8.76 12.27
CA GLU A 114 14.41 10.03 12.78
C GLU A 114 12.87 9.99 12.69
N GLY A 115 12.23 10.13 13.83
CA GLY A 115 10.77 10.11 13.95
C GLY A 115 10.33 10.21 15.39
N CYS A 116 9.05 9.97 15.63
CA CYS A 116 8.50 9.89 16.98
C CYS A 116 7.45 8.79 17.10
N TRP A 117 7.32 8.27 18.31
CA TRP A 117 6.35 7.24 18.66
C TRP A 117 5.19 7.86 19.44
N HIS A 118 3.97 7.43 19.13
CA HIS A 118 2.78 7.73 19.94
C HIS A 118 1.70 6.68 19.66
N ASN A 119 1.10 6.11 20.71
CA ASN A 119 0.04 5.09 20.61
C ASN A 119 0.37 3.97 19.60
N GLU A 120 1.56 3.39 19.72
CA GLU A 120 2.09 2.33 18.82
C GLU A 120 2.25 2.73 17.34
N HIS A 121 1.98 3.99 16.98
CA HIS A 121 2.24 4.53 15.66
C HIS A 121 3.63 5.16 15.62
N PHE A 122 4.28 5.04 14.46
CA PHE A 122 5.54 5.73 14.18
C PHE A 122 5.31 6.85 13.16
N PHE A 123 5.78 8.05 13.49
CA PHE A 123 5.63 9.24 12.65
C PHE A 123 7.00 9.70 12.18
N THR A 124 7.15 9.91 10.87
CA THR A 124 8.41 10.39 10.30
C THR A 124 8.17 11.18 9.01
N LYS A 125 9.17 11.97 8.60
CA LYS A 125 9.17 12.60 7.29
C LYS A 125 9.30 11.53 6.22
N ILE A 126 8.54 11.68 5.14
CA ILE A 126 8.58 10.74 4.02
C ILE A 126 9.99 10.62 3.42
N GLY A 127 10.73 11.72 3.31
CA GLY A 127 12.10 11.72 2.80
C GLY A 127 13.08 10.94 3.69
N VAL A 128 12.93 11.04 5.02
CA VAL A 128 13.74 10.27 5.98
C VAL A 128 13.45 8.78 5.83
N PHE A 129 12.17 8.41 5.77
CA PHE A 129 11.77 7.01 5.57
C PHE A 129 12.35 6.45 4.26
N GLN A 130 12.21 7.18 3.16
CA GLN A 130 12.72 6.75 1.84
C GLN A 130 14.24 6.58 1.85
N GLU A 131 15.00 7.52 2.44
CA GLU A 131 16.45 7.41 2.54
C GLU A 131 16.89 6.23 3.40
N TYR A 132 16.20 6.01 4.51
CA TYR A 132 16.47 4.88 5.38
C TYR A 132 16.28 3.55 4.63
N LEU A 133 15.17 3.36 3.91
CA LEU A 133 14.97 2.15 3.12
C LEU A 133 16.00 2.00 1.97
N LEU A 134 16.39 3.11 1.33
CA LEU A 134 17.47 3.11 0.33
C LEU A 134 18.79 2.62 0.94
N SER A 135 19.13 3.08 2.15
CA SER A 135 20.35 2.65 2.85
C SER A 135 20.35 1.15 3.14
N ILE A 136 19.21 0.59 3.55
CA ILE A 136 19.06 -0.87 3.74
C ILE A 136 19.27 -1.59 2.40
N LEU A 137 18.64 -1.15 1.32
CA LEU A 137 18.80 -1.76 0.00
C LEU A 137 20.25 -1.72 -0.48
N GLU A 138 20.96 -0.62 -0.23
CA GLU A 138 22.39 -0.47 -0.55
C GLU A 138 23.24 -1.46 0.24
N GLN A 139 22.96 -1.70 1.51
CA GLN A 139 23.64 -2.72 2.31
C GLN A 139 23.38 -4.15 1.78
N LYS A 140 22.19 -4.41 1.21
CA LYS A 140 21.85 -5.73 0.63
C LYS A 140 22.52 -6.02 -0.71
N LYS A 141 23.16 -5.03 -1.35
CA LYS A 141 23.93 -5.21 -2.61
C LYS A 141 25.01 -6.27 -2.52
N GLN A 142 25.51 -6.56 -1.33
CA GLN A 142 26.51 -7.62 -1.11
C GLN A 142 25.96 -9.04 -1.35
N LYS A 143 24.64 -9.23 -1.27
CA LYS A 143 23.97 -10.55 -1.39
C LYS A 143 23.15 -10.73 -2.66
N VAL A 144 22.64 -9.63 -3.23
CA VAL A 144 21.78 -9.62 -4.42
C VAL A 144 22.26 -8.52 -5.36
N ASP A 145 22.23 -8.73 -6.69
CA ASP A 145 22.54 -7.68 -7.68
C ASP A 145 21.43 -6.62 -7.67
N VAL A 146 21.57 -5.60 -6.81
CA VAL A 146 20.62 -4.49 -6.66
C VAL A 146 21.14 -3.26 -7.40
N LYS A 147 20.42 -2.86 -8.45
CA LYS A 147 20.69 -1.67 -9.27
C LYS A 147 19.64 -0.60 -9.00
N VAL A 148 20.05 0.49 -8.36
CA VAL A 148 19.20 1.66 -8.11
C VAL A 148 19.53 2.73 -9.15
N ARG A 149 18.55 3.12 -9.99
CA ARG A 149 18.69 4.15 -11.02
C ARG A 149 17.67 5.26 -10.78
N LEU A 150 18.09 6.26 -10.01
CA LEU A 150 17.34 7.49 -9.78
C LEU A 150 17.60 8.48 -10.92
N GLY A 151 16.63 9.34 -11.26
CA GLY A 151 16.70 10.21 -12.43
C GLY A 151 16.43 9.50 -13.77
N THR A 152 15.87 8.29 -13.73
CA THR A 152 15.57 7.48 -14.93
C THR A 152 14.07 7.23 -15.01
N LYS A 153 13.42 7.84 -16.00
CA LYS A 153 12.00 7.62 -16.28
C LYS A 153 11.78 6.25 -16.94
N PHE A 154 10.77 5.52 -16.48
CA PHE A 154 10.30 4.33 -17.16
C PHE A 154 9.45 4.74 -18.37
N SER A 155 9.92 4.41 -19.57
CA SER A 155 9.31 4.82 -20.84
C SER A 155 9.41 3.70 -21.87
N GLU A 156 8.67 3.83 -22.98
CA GLU A 156 8.82 2.89 -24.11
C GLU A 156 10.25 2.84 -24.63
N GLU A 157 10.95 3.98 -24.66
CA GLU A 157 12.35 4.05 -25.10
C GLU A 157 13.26 3.25 -24.15
N TYR A 158 13.01 3.32 -22.84
CA TYR A 158 13.73 2.53 -21.85
C TYR A 158 13.54 1.02 -22.10
N LEU A 159 12.31 0.59 -22.39
CA LEU A 159 12.00 -0.81 -22.72
C LEU A 159 12.67 -1.26 -24.02
N ARG A 160 12.64 -0.43 -25.08
CA ARG A 160 13.28 -0.74 -26.38
C ARG A 160 14.79 -0.90 -26.27
N LYS A 161 15.43 -0.19 -25.33
CA LYS A 161 16.87 -0.31 -25.06
C LYS A 161 17.25 -1.58 -24.30
N MET A 162 16.28 -2.28 -23.70
CA MET A 162 16.53 -3.47 -22.89
C MET A 162 16.58 -4.72 -23.78
N SER A 163 17.69 -5.46 -23.72
CA SER A 163 17.79 -6.73 -24.45
C SER A 163 16.86 -7.78 -23.84
N ARG A 164 16.33 -8.72 -24.63
CA ARG A 164 15.43 -9.79 -24.14
C ARG A 164 16.00 -10.59 -22.97
N ALA A 165 17.31 -10.81 -22.93
CA ALA A 165 17.98 -11.51 -21.84
C ALA A 165 17.98 -10.72 -20.51
N GLU A 166 17.79 -9.41 -20.57
CA GLU A 166 17.76 -8.53 -19.40
C GLU A 166 16.35 -8.23 -18.89
N TRP A 167 15.32 -8.71 -19.59
CA TRP A 167 13.95 -8.46 -19.20
C TRP A 167 13.65 -9.03 -17.81
N PRO A 168 12.94 -8.25 -16.97
CA PRO A 168 12.50 -8.74 -15.67
C PRO A 168 11.42 -9.80 -15.86
N ARG A 169 11.43 -10.85 -15.04
CA ARG A 169 10.29 -11.79 -14.97
C ARG A 169 9.11 -11.18 -14.23
N VAL A 170 9.38 -10.22 -13.33
CA VAL A 170 8.37 -9.49 -12.57
C VAL A 170 8.61 -7.98 -12.64
N ILE A 171 7.58 -7.21 -12.99
CA ILE A 171 7.56 -5.75 -12.89
C ILE A 171 6.56 -5.33 -11.79
N ILE A 172 7.01 -4.48 -10.88
CA ILE A 172 6.18 -3.89 -9.82
C ILE A 172 6.09 -2.38 -10.09
N VAL A 173 4.89 -1.92 -10.40
CA VAL A 173 4.60 -0.51 -10.68
C VAL A 173 4.12 0.18 -9.41
N ALA A 174 4.90 1.12 -8.89
CA ALA A 174 4.66 1.85 -7.65
C ALA A 174 5.07 3.34 -7.79
N ASP A 175 4.84 3.92 -8.96
CA ASP A 175 5.18 5.30 -9.35
C ASP A 175 4.15 6.36 -8.92
N GLY A 176 3.09 5.92 -8.22
CA GLY A 176 2.09 6.79 -7.59
C GLY A 176 0.91 7.14 -8.48
N SER A 177 0.03 8.01 -7.98
CA SER A 177 -1.24 8.36 -8.68
C SER A 177 -1.03 9.13 -10.00
N CYS A 178 0.11 9.80 -10.14
CA CYS A 178 0.49 10.57 -11.33
C CYS A 178 1.49 9.81 -12.22
N GLY A 179 1.65 8.50 -12.00
CA GLY A 179 2.54 7.66 -12.76
C GLY A 179 1.95 7.19 -14.09
N ASP A 180 2.76 7.22 -15.15
CA ASP A 180 2.37 6.81 -16.50
C ASP A 180 2.82 5.39 -16.86
N SER A 181 3.52 4.68 -15.95
CA SER A 181 4.16 3.39 -16.25
C SER A 181 3.17 2.29 -16.62
N CYS A 182 1.95 2.35 -16.09
CA CYS A 182 0.88 1.41 -16.48
C CYS A 182 0.51 1.57 -17.96
N SER A 183 0.43 2.81 -18.45
CA SER A 183 0.12 3.12 -19.85
C SER A 183 1.22 2.62 -20.78
N VAL A 184 2.49 2.78 -20.38
CA VAL A 184 3.66 2.25 -21.11
C VAL A 184 3.59 0.72 -21.26
N LEU A 185 3.02 0.03 -20.27
CA LEU A 185 2.84 -1.43 -20.28
C LEU A 185 1.52 -1.89 -20.92
N GLY A 186 0.72 -0.97 -21.46
CA GLY A 186 -0.60 -1.28 -22.03
C GLY A 186 -1.65 -1.71 -20.99
N ILE A 187 -1.44 -1.42 -19.71
CA ILE A 187 -2.38 -1.74 -18.64
C ILE A 187 -3.42 -0.63 -18.56
N SER A 188 -4.70 -1.00 -18.55
CA SER A 188 -5.82 -0.05 -18.47
C SER A 188 -5.70 0.91 -17.28
N SER A 189 -5.97 2.19 -17.54
CA SER A 189 -6.08 3.26 -16.57
C SER A 189 -7.44 3.33 -15.86
N ASP A 190 -8.31 2.34 -16.05
CA ASP A 190 -9.64 2.33 -15.44
C ASP A 190 -9.58 2.13 -13.92
N TYR A 191 -10.22 3.04 -13.20
CA TYR A 191 -10.44 2.95 -11.76
C TYR A 191 -11.90 2.68 -11.44
N ILE A 192 -12.13 1.82 -10.45
CA ILE A 192 -13.39 1.73 -9.73
C ILE A 192 -13.35 2.80 -8.65
N VAL A 193 -14.40 3.60 -8.55
CA VAL A 193 -14.52 4.69 -7.59
C VAL A 193 -15.70 4.38 -6.67
N GLU A 194 -15.43 4.24 -5.37
CA GLU A 194 -16.44 3.90 -4.38
C GLU A 194 -16.49 4.93 -3.26
N SER A 195 -17.70 5.27 -2.83
CA SER A 195 -17.92 6.17 -1.70
C SER A 195 -17.59 5.51 -0.38
N CYS A 196 -16.88 6.25 0.48
CA CYS A 196 -16.68 5.89 1.88
C CYS A 196 -17.83 6.35 2.79
N ARG A 197 -18.93 6.88 2.22
CA ARG A 197 -20.11 7.38 2.96
C ARG A 197 -19.75 8.41 4.02
N ALA A 198 -18.80 9.28 3.68
CA ALA A 198 -18.32 10.34 4.55
C ALA A 198 -18.00 11.57 3.71
N TYR A 199 -18.05 12.73 4.34
CA TYR A 199 -17.68 14.00 3.75
C TYR A 199 -16.52 14.60 4.51
N GLY A 200 -15.61 15.25 3.80
CA GLY A 200 -14.45 15.84 4.42
C GLY A 200 -13.89 17.04 3.68
N ALA A 201 -12.93 17.67 4.33
CA ALA A 201 -12.10 18.74 3.79
C ALA A 201 -10.68 18.60 4.35
N ASN A 202 -9.71 19.05 3.58
CA ASN A 202 -8.31 19.10 3.97
C ASN A 202 -7.81 20.54 4.03
N ALA A 203 -6.85 20.80 4.90
CA ALA A 203 -6.11 22.05 4.92
C ALA A 203 -4.63 21.80 5.20
N THR A 204 -3.79 22.70 4.69
CA THR A 204 -2.34 22.69 4.86
C THR A 204 -1.85 24.08 5.23
N ILE A 205 -0.82 24.11 6.08
CA ILE A 205 -0.19 25.34 6.55
C ILE A 205 1.31 25.12 6.58
N GLU A 206 2.05 26.01 5.93
CA GLU A 206 3.50 26.11 6.07
C GLU A 206 3.85 27.28 7.02
N ARG A 207 4.66 26.98 8.04
CA ARG A 207 5.14 27.91 9.06
C ARG A 207 6.66 27.98 9.00
N LEU A 208 7.18 28.87 8.16
CA LEU A 208 8.61 28.98 7.83
C LEU A 208 9.51 29.25 9.04
N ASP A 209 8.95 29.85 10.09
CA ASP A 209 9.58 30.13 11.38
C ASP A 209 9.73 28.88 12.26
N GLN A 210 9.06 27.78 11.93
CA GLN A 210 9.06 26.54 12.68
C GLN A 210 10.03 25.51 12.11
N ARG A 211 10.49 24.60 12.97
CA ARG A 211 11.40 23.51 12.59
C ARG A 211 10.65 22.37 11.91
N GLN A 212 11.34 21.59 11.08
CA GLN A 212 10.77 20.45 10.37
C GLN A 212 10.89 19.15 11.20
N VAL A 213 10.35 19.18 12.42
CA VAL A 213 10.37 18.05 13.37
C VAL A 213 9.04 17.28 13.28
N PRO A 214 9.07 15.95 13.09
CA PRO A 214 7.86 15.13 13.14
C PRO A 214 7.12 15.27 14.46
N THR A 215 5.79 15.26 14.41
CA THR A 215 4.97 15.34 15.62
C THR A 215 3.91 14.25 15.62
N PRO A 216 3.50 13.76 16.80
CA PRO A 216 2.32 12.91 16.92
C PRO A 216 1.10 13.59 16.30
N GLU A 217 0.23 12.78 15.72
CA GLU A 217 -1.08 13.27 15.29
C GLU A 217 -1.95 13.64 16.49
N ILE A 218 -2.80 14.65 16.31
CA ILE A 218 -3.79 15.10 17.27
C ILE A 218 -5.15 14.75 16.68
N ARG A 219 -5.99 14.06 17.45
CA ARG A 219 -7.37 13.76 17.06
C ARG A 219 -8.33 14.46 18.01
N ALA A 220 -9.36 15.07 17.45
CA ALA A 220 -10.46 15.66 18.19
C ALA A 220 -11.79 15.22 17.56
N HIS A 221 -12.73 14.79 18.39
CA HIS A 221 -13.97 14.16 17.94
C HIS A 221 -15.19 14.90 18.48
N SER A 222 -16.34 14.65 17.86
CA SER A 222 -17.62 15.28 18.23
C SER A 222 -17.57 16.81 18.22
N LEU A 223 -16.90 17.37 17.21
CA LEU A 223 -16.78 18.82 17.02
C LEU A 223 -18.04 19.43 16.42
N TYR A 224 -18.40 20.61 16.92
CA TYR A 224 -19.49 21.43 16.41
C TYR A 224 -18.98 22.83 16.11
N PHE A 225 -19.39 23.37 14.97
CA PHE A 225 -19.03 24.73 14.55
C PHE A 225 -20.27 25.61 14.68
N ASP A 226 -20.12 26.74 15.36
CA ASP A 226 -21.16 27.76 15.40
C ASP A 226 -21.14 28.55 14.08
N LEU A 227 -22.15 28.32 13.26
CA LEU A 227 -22.36 28.99 11.98
C LEU A 227 -23.63 29.86 12.00
N SER A 228 -24.11 30.25 13.19
CA SER A 228 -25.29 31.10 13.36
C SER A 228 -25.13 32.45 12.66
N ALA A 229 -23.92 33.01 12.63
CA ALA A 229 -23.60 34.23 11.87
C ALA A 229 -23.82 34.10 10.35
N TYR A 230 -23.91 32.87 9.83
CA TYR A 230 -24.22 32.55 8.44
C TYR A 230 -25.67 32.05 8.26
N GLY A 231 -26.52 32.20 9.27
CA GLY A 231 -27.92 31.77 9.27
C GLY A 231 -28.13 30.28 9.53
N ILE A 232 -27.12 29.57 10.06
CA ILE A 232 -27.21 28.16 10.42
C ILE A 232 -27.34 28.03 11.94
N ASP A 233 -28.59 28.02 12.42
CA ASP A 233 -28.87 27.83 13.85
C ASP A 233 -28.74 26.36 14.27
N THR A 234 -27.84 26.10 15.22
CA THR A 234 -27.59 24.77 15.80
C THR A 234 -28.48 24.47 17.03
N VAL A 235 -29.31 25.42 17.46
CA VAL A 235 -29.89 25.47 18.83
C VAL A 235 -31.21 24.70 19.01
N LYS A 236 -31.77 24.02 18.00
CA LYS A 236 -33.05 23.28 18.18
C LYS A 236 -33.05 21.89 17.53
N GLU A 237 -32.34 20.95 18.14
CA GLU A 237 -32.82 19.56 18.15
C GLU A 237 -33.33 19.22 19.56
N PRO A 238 -34.61 18.85 19.72
CA PRO A 238 -35.18 18.56 21.02
C PRO A 238 -34.51 17.30 21.58
N ARG A 239 -34.03 17.40 22.81
CA ARG A 239 -33.60 16.28 23.65
C ARG A 239 -34.79 15.35 23.95
N ASN A 240 -35.22 14.56 22.97
CA ASN A 240 -36.23 13.51 23.15
C ASN A 240 -35.77 12.24 22.43
N SER A 241 -34.99 11.41 23.11
CA SER A 241 -35.10 9.94 23.09
C SER A 241 -33.98 9.31 23.92
N CYS A 242 -34.38 8.40 24.81
CA CYS A 242 -33.50 7.54 25.57
C CYS A 242 -32.78 6.54 24.64
N GLN A 243 -31.64 6.90 24.06
CA GLN A 243 -30.62 5.98 23.55
C GLN A 243 -29.24 6.66 23.63
N PRO A 244 -28.15 5.97 24.00
CA PRO A 244 -26.80 6.49 23.85
C PRO A 244 -26.39 6.37 22.37
N ALA A 245 -27.05 7.13 21.50
CA ALA A 245 -26.66 7.23 20.10
C ALA A 245 -25.43 8.13 20.00
N ALA A 246 -24.37 7.65 19.35
CA ALA A 246 -23.14 8.38 19.10
C ALA A 246 -23.46 9.80 18.57
N LYS A 247 -23.02 10.84 19.28
CA LYS A 247 -23.31 12.22 18.90
C LYS A 247 -22.68 12.52 17.53
N PRO A 248 -23.47 12.81 16.48
CA PRO A 248 -22.94 13.08 15.15
C PRO A 248 -22.28 14.46 15.16
N GLY A 249 -20.95 14.48 15.05
CA GLY A 249 -20.15 15.70 14.98
C GLY A 249 -19.00 15.53 13.99
N PHE A 250 -18.24 16.60 13.80
CA PHE A 250 -17.04 16.53 12.96
C PHE A 250 -15.89 15.88 13.74
N HIS A 251 -15.01 15.22 13.01
CA HIS A 251 -13.77 14.65 13.49
C HIS A 251 -12.62 15.40 12.81
N LEU A 252 -11.73 15.96 13.63
CA LEU A 252 -10.54 16.66 13.20
C LEU A 252 -9.33 15.80 13.48
N LYS A 253 -8.42 15.77 12.52
CA LYS A 253 -7.09 15.23 12.68
C LYS A 253 -6.07 16.28 12.27
N ILE A 254 -5.12 16.61 13.14
CA ILE A 254 -3.98 17.48 12.87
C ILE A 254 -2.72 16.61 12.85
N TYR A 255 -1.94 16.68 11.77
CA TYR A 255 -0.72 15.88 11.61
C TYR A 255 0.34 16.68 10.84
N GLY A 256 1.52 16.09 10.65
CA GLY A 256 2.64 16.75 10.01
C GLY A 256 3.74 17.17 10.97
N THR A 257 4.65 17.99 10.45
CA THR A 257 5.77 18.56 11.23
C THR A 257 5.36 19.89 11.85
N PHE A 258 6.15 20.44 12.78
CA PHE A 258 5.89 21.80 13.25
C PHE A 258 5.92 22.83 12.09
N ARG A 259 6.80 22.67 11.10
CA ARG A 259 6.79 23.54 9.91
C ARG A 259 5.59 23.31 8.98
N ASN A 260 5.28 22.06 8.67
CA ASN A 260 4.24 21.71 7.70
C ASN A 260 3.11 20.97 8.40
N ARG A 261 2.04 21.70 8.73
CA ARG A 261 0.85 21.18 9.38
C ARG A 261 -0.22 20.85 8.34
N TYR A 262 -0.85 19.69 8.53
CA TYR A 262 -1.96 19.21 7.74
C TYR A 262 -3.14 18.98 8.67
N MET A 263 -4.33 19.28 8.17
CA MET A 263 -5.58 19.07 8.89
C MET A 263 -6.54 18.33 7.99
N ALA A 264 -7.20 17.33 8.56
CA ALA A 264 -8.26 16.57 7.94
C ALA A 264 -9.50 16.73 8.81
N LEU A 265 -10.57 17.26 8.23
CA LEU A 265 -11.86 17.41 8.88
C LEU A 265 -12.84 16.47 8.16
N ALA A 266 -13.51 15.60 8.89
CA ALA A 266 -14.46 14.65 8.31
C ALA A 266 -15.71 14.49 9.17
N CYS A 267 -16.83 14.14 8.55
CA CYS A 267 -18.06 13.71 9.22
C CYS A 267 -18.66 12.52 8.46
N THR A 268 -19.40 11.68 9.17
CA THR A 268 -20.13 10.55 8.56
C THR A 268 -21.36 11.06 7.80
N SER A 269 -21.84 10.31 6.81
CA SER A 269 -23.08 10.65 6.10
C SER A 269 -24.32 10.57 7.01
N GLU A 270 -24.26 9.77 8.07
CA GLU A 270 -25.33 9.61 9.05
C GLU A 270 -25.50 10.84 9.94
N ALA A 271 -24.47 11.69 10.02
CA ALA A 271 -24.49 12.98 10.69
C ALA A 271 -25.21 14.07 9.86
N ASP A 272 -26.28 13.72 9.12
CA ASP A 272 -27.00 14.53 8.12
C ASP A 272 -27.58 15.81 8.72
N SER A 273 -26.69 16.75 8.98
CA SER A 273 -26.95 18.01 9.65
C SER A 273 -27.08 19.10 8.62
N LYS A 274 -27.95 20.08 8.88
CA LYS A 274 -28.06 21.32 8.10
C LYS A 274 -26.69 21.96 7.86
N MET A 275 -25.78 21.83 8.83
CA MET A 275 -24.39 22.27 8.75
C MET A 275 -23.59 21.54 7.67
N MET A 276 -23.65 20.20 7.61
CA MET A 276 -22.98 19.42 6.57
C MET A 276 -23.48 19.82 5.17
N HIS A 277 -24.80 19.93 4.99
CA HIS A 277 -25.38 20.37 3.72
C HIS A 277 -24.92 21.79 3.35
N PHE A 278 -24.93 22.72 4.30
CA PHE A 278 -24.44 24.08 4.08
C PHE A 278 -22.96 24.11 3.65
N LEU A 279 -22.09 23.38 4.35
CA LEU A 279 -20.65 23.35 4.06
C LEU A 279 -20.31 22.63 2.74
N ARG A 280 -21.20 21.78 2.21
CA ARG A 280 -21.08 21.19 0.87
C ARG A 280 -21.46 22.16 -0.26
N HIS A 281 -22.36 23.10 0.02
CA HIS A 281 -22.93 23.97 -1.02
C HIS A 281 -22.51 25.44 -0.88
N THR A 282 -21.80 25.81 0.19
CA THR A 282 -21.33 27.17 0.39
C THR A 282 -20.41 27.62 -0.75
N ALA A 283 -20.67 28.81 -1.29
CA ALA A 283 -19.79 29.49 -2.23
C ALA A 283 -18.68 30.26 -1.50
N ASN A 284 -18.83 30.50 -0.19
CA ASN A 284 -17.90 31.29 0.58
C ASN A 284 -16.74 30.44 1.13
N SER A 285 -15.64 30.42 0.39
CA SER A 285 -14.42 29.68 0.77
C SER A 285 -13.76 30.15 2.08
N SER A 286 -14.08 31.34 2.59
CA SER A 286 -13.54 31.84 3.86
C SER A 286 -14.08 31.08 5.08
N ILE A 287 -15.28 30.49 4.97
CA ILE A 287 -15.90 29.72 6.07
C ILE A 287 -15.02 28.51 6.42
N MET A 288 -14.60 27.74 5.41
CA MET A 288 -13.71 26.59 5.62
C MET A 288 -12.36 27.01 6.21
N LYS A 289 -11.77 28.12 5.72
CA LYS A 289 -10.52 28.66 6.28
C LYS A 289 -10.67 29.02 7.76
N ASN A 290 -11.76 29.68 8.13
CA ASN A 290 -12.03 30.06 9.53
C ASN A 290 -12.23 28.82 10.41
N ILE A 291 -12.96 27.81 9.93
CA ILE A 291 -13.14 26.53 10.64
C ILE A 291 -11.77 25.90 10.92
N PHE A 292 -10.90 25.78 9.91
CA PHE A 292 -9.57 25.20 10.10
C PHE A 292 -8.67 26.04 11.01
N HIS A 293 -8.69 27.36 10.88
CA HIS A 293 -7.91 28.27 11.72
C HIS A 293 -8.31 28.18 13.20
N GLN A 294 -9.62 28.25 13.48
CA GLN A 294 -10.15 28.12 14.83
C GLN A 294 -9.88 26.72 15.38
N SER A 295 -10.09 25.68 14.58
CA SER A 295 -9.82 24.29 14.95
C SER A 295 -8.35 24.07 15.31
N PHE A 296 -7.42 24.58 14.48
CA PHE A 296 -6.00 24.51 14.79
C PHE A 296 -5.69 25.21 16.12
N ASN A 297 -6.15 26.45 16.28
CA ASN A 297 -5.84 27.24 17.47
C ASN A 297 -6.47 26.69 18.76
N ALA A 298 -7.55 25.93 18.65
CA ALA A 298 -8.21 25.27 19.77
C ALA A 298 -7.52 23.95 20.16
N TYR A 299 -7.05 23.16 19.19
CA TYR A 299 -6.58 21.78 19.41
C TYR A 299 -5.08 21.56 19.19
N LYS A 300 -4.32 22.57 18.75
CA LYS A 300 -2.85 22.49 18.67
C LYS A 300 -2.24 22.09 20.01
N THR A 301 -1.01 21.58 19.98
CA THR A 301 -0.25 21.39 21.21
C THR A 301 0.12 22.72 21.87
N ASP A 302 0.38 22.71 23.18
CA ASP A 302 0.73 23.92 23.94
C ASP A 302 2.04 24.56 23.47
N ILE A 303 2.99 23.73 23.02
CA ILE A 303 4.29 24.15 22.50
C ILE A 303 4.20 24.85 21.14
N GLU A 304 3.08 24.73 20.43
CA GLU A 304 2.91 25.37 19.13
C GLU A 304 2.37 26.78 19.26
N PRO A 305 2.89 27.76 18.49
CA PRO A 305 2.29 29.09 18.47
C PRO A 305 0.90 29.06 17.84
N ARG A 306 0.05 29.98 18.27
CA ARG A 306 -1.24 30.23 17.62
C ARG A 306 -1.00 30.79 16.22
N LEU A 307 -1.87 30.43 15.28
CA LEU A 307 -1.89 31.02 13.95
C LEU A 307 -2.40 32.45 14.03
N SER A 308 -1.59 33.38 13.57
CA SER A 308 -1.98 34.77 13.34
C SER A 308 -2.94 34.90 12.15
N GLU A 309 -3.60 36.05 12.04
CA GLU A 309 -4.40 36.40 10.85
C GLU A 309 -3.54 36.49 9.59
N LEU A 310 -2.27 36.90 9.70
CA LEU A 310 -1.33 36.94 8.57
C LEU A 310 -1.04 35.53 8.02
N THR A 311 -0.94 34.53 8.91
CA THR A 311 -0.76 33.11 8.50
C THR A 311 -2.01 32.49 7.89
N LEU A 312 -3.20 33.09 8.10
CA LEU A 312 -4.46 32.63 7.49
C LEU A 312 -4.44 32.75 5.96
N HIS A 313 -3.75 33.76 5.42
CA HIS A 313 -3.63 33.96 3.98
C HIS A 313 -2.82 32.86 3.29
N HIS A 314 -1.82 32.29 3.99
CA HIS A 314 -0.99 31.21 3.49
C HIS A 314 -1.61 29.81 3.69
N MET A 315 -2.72 29.71 4.43
CA MET A 315 -3.44 28.45 4.57
C MET A 315 -4.12 28.08 3.24
N GLN A 316 -3.77 26.89 2.74
CA GLN A 316 -4.46 26.26 1.63
C GLN A 316 -5.49 25.29 2.22
N CYS A 317 -6.74 25.37 1.78
CA CYS A 317 -7.77 24.45 2.24
C CYS A 317 -8.80 24.15 1.15
N SER A 318 -9.51 23.05 1.32
CA SER A 318 -10.70 22.76 0.54
C SER A 318 -11.72 23.91 0.70
N ARG A 319 -12.34 24.32 -0.41
CA ARG A 319 -13.33 25.41 -0.41
C ARG A 319 -14.67 25.03 0.21
N LYS A 320 -14.96 23.73 0.22
CA LYS A 320 -16.20 23.11 0.67
C LYS A 320 -15.92 21.66 1.08
N LEU A 321 -16.87 21.04 1.77
CA LEU A 321 -16.83 19.60 2.00
C LEU A 321 -17.01 18.86 0.67
N PHE A 322 -16.24 17.79 0.48
CA PHE A 322 -16.35 16.88 -0.64
C PHE A 322 -16.57 15.46 -0.14
N GLU A 323 -17.16 14.61 -0.98
CA GLU A 323 -17.37 13.21 -0.65
C GLU A 323 -16.03 12.47 -0.66
N ILE A 324 -15.76 11.73 0.40
CA ILE A 324 -14.55 10.92 0.53
C ILE A 324 -14.75 9.65 -0.29
N MET A 325 -13.92 9.49 -1.31
CA MET A 325 -13.98 8.41 -2.30
C MET A 325 -12.67 7.64 -2.31
N LEU A 326 -12.78 6.31 -2.33
CA LEU A 326 -11.67 5.40 -2.60
C LEU A 326 -11.68 5.05 -4.09
N SER A 327 -10.57 5.35 -4.77
CA SER A 327 -10.34 4.94 -6.16
C SER A 327 -9.34 3.79 -6.18
N TYR A 328 -9.65 2.71 -6.89
CA TYR A 328 -8.72 1.59 -7.08
C TYR A 328 -8.80 0.98 -8.46
N ARG A 329 -7.66 0.52 -8.99
CA ARG A 329 -7.59 0.00 -10.35
C ARG A 329 -8.45 -1.23 -10.55
N ARG A 330 -9.16 -1.25 -11.68
CA ARG A 330 -9.89 -2.43 -12.14
C ARG A 330 -8.93 -3.57 -12.52
N VAL A 331 -7.80 -3.21 -13.12
CA VAL A 331 -6.70 -4.13 -13.49
C VAL A 331 -5.46 -3.76 -12.67
N SER A 332 -5.16 -4.57 -11.65
CA SER A 332 -4.02 -4.37 -10.73
C SER A 332 -2.86 -5.33 -10.98
N ALA A 333 -3.03 -6.30 -11.88
CA ALA A 333 -1.98 -7.19 -12.34
C ALA A 333 -2.25 -7.62 -13.79
N ALA A 334 -1.19 -7.91 -14.53
CA ALA A 334 -1.25 -8.31 -15.93
C ALA A 334 -0.09 -9.27 -16.26
N TYR A 335 -0.22 -9.99 -17.37
CA TYR A 335 0.84 -10.83 -17.92
C TYR A 335 1.13 -10.42 -19.36
N ILE A 336 2.39 -10.20 -19.68
CA ILE A 336 2.84 -9.85 -21.03
C ILE A 336 3.39 -11.12 -21.66
N GLU A 337 2.60 -11.77 -22.51
CA GLU A 337 2.91 -13.09 -23.07
C GLU A 337 4.20 -13.10 -23.89
N GLY A 338 4.40 -12.10 -24.76
CA GLY A 338 5.55 -12.03 -25.66
C GLY A 338 6.90 -11.94 -24.96
N ASP A 339 6.92 -11.36 -23.76
CA ASP A 339 8.13 -11.16 -22.95
C ASP A 339 8.14 -12.05 -21.69
N ASN A 340 7.07 -12.82 -21.46
CA ASN A 340 6.87 -13.69 -20.31
C ASN A 340 7.11 -12.95 -18.97
N VAL A 341 6.39 -11.84 -18.80
CA VAL A 341 6.53 -10.91 -17.66
C VAL A 341 5.23 -10.82 -16.89
N ALA A 342 5.30 -11.06 -15.58
CA ALA A 342 4.21 -10.78 -14.67
C ALA A 342 4.32 -9.35 -14.14
N VAL A 343 3.26 -8.57 -14.26
CA VAL A 343 3.20 -7.17 -13.81
C VAL A 343 2.20 -7.04 -12.67
N THR A 344 2.54 -6.29 -11.63
CA THR A 344 1.62 -5.91 -10.55
C THR A 344 1.75 -4.42 -10.24
N VAL A 345 0.62 -3.78 -9.91
CA VAL A 345 0.53 -2.36 -9.57
C VAL A 345 0.27 -2.21 -8.09
N GLU A 346 1.00 -1.33 -7.42
CA GLU A 346 0.98 -1.15 -5.97
C GLU A 346 0.98 0.31 -5.51
N GLY A 347 0.61 0.50 -4.24
CA GLY A 347 0.57 1.81 -3.61
C GLY A 347 -0.48 2.73 -4.23
N GLU A 348 -0.16 4.02 -4.33
CA GLU A 348 -1.04 5.02 -4.94
C GLU A 348 -1.24 4.80 -6.45
N ALA A 349 -0.36 4.06 -7.13
CA ALA A 349 -0.64 3.67 -8.51
C ALA A 349 -1.81 2.66 -8.58
N ALA A 350 -2.06 1.91 -7.51
CA ALA A 350 -3.15 0.92 -7.46
C ALA A 350 -4.41 1.45 -6.79
N ARG A 351 -4.26 2.18 -5.68
CA ARG A 351 -5.32 2.52 -4.73
C ARG A 351 -5.05 3.90 -4.12
N VAL A 352 -5.98 4.82 -4.25
CA VAL A 352 -5.85 6.22 -3.78
C VAL A 352 -7.12 6.64 -3.08
N LEU A 353 -6.97 7.26 -1.91
CA LEU A 353 -8.04 7.98 -1.23
C LEU A 353 -7.96 9.46 -1.63
N ASN A 354 -9.07 10.06 -2.03
CA ASN A 354 -9.10 11.49 -2.38
C ASN A 354 -9.05 12.44 -1.16
N PHE A 355 -8.74 11.92 0.01
CA PHE A 355 -8.78 12.60 1.30
C PHE A 355 -7.51 12.25 2.09
N ASP A 356 -6.73 13.26 2.44
CA ASP A 356 -5.43 13.03 3.10
C ASP A 356 -5.59 12.90 4.62
N THR A 357 -5.24 11.75 5.16
CA THR A 357 -5.30 11.44 6.59
C THR A 357 -3.91 11.32 7.23
N GLY A 358 -2.84 11.52 6.46
CA GLY A 358 -1.46 11.21 6.87
C GLY A 358 -1.15 9.70 6.96
N CYS A 359 -2.15 8.83 6.76
CA CYS A 359 -2.05 7.38 6.87
C CYS A 359 -2.12 6.65 5.52
N GLY A 360 -2.10 7.37 4.39
CA GLY A 360 -2.26 6.78 3.05
C GLY A 360 -1.23 5.70 2.72
N VAL A 361 0.00 5.84 3.25
CA VAL A 361 1.08 4.86 3.08
C VAL A 361 0.69 3.47 3.59
N ASN A 362 -0.07 3.37 4.68
CA ASN A 362 -0.46 2.10 5.29
C ASN A 362 -1.36 1.28 4.36
N LEU A 363 -2.24 1.94 3.62
CA LEU A 363 -3.05 1.29 2.60
C LEU A 363 -2.15 0.68 1.51
N GLY A 364 -1.11 1.40 1.09
CA GLY A 364 -0.10 0.88 0.18
C GLY A 364 0.64 -0.33 0.74
N MET A 365 1.11 -0.26 2.00
CA MET A 365 1.84 -1.35 2.68
C MET A 365 1.02 -2.63 2.75
N ARG A 366 -0.28 -2.53 3.06
CA ARG A 366 -1.20 -3.68 3.08
C ARG A 366 -1.21 -4.43 1.75
N GLY A 367 -1.05 -3.74 0.61
CA GLY A 367 -0.94 -4.40 -0.70
C GLY A 367 0.30 -5.27 -0.86
N LEU A 368 1.40 -4.89 -0.21
CA LEU A 368 2.69 -5.56 -0.29
C LEU A 368 2.75 -6.85 0.54
N GLU A 369 1.82 -7.08 1.45
CA GLU A 369 1.81 -8.26 2.32
C GLU A 369 1.81 -9.58 1.53
N SER A 370 1.15 -9.63 0.36
CA SER A 370 1.16 -10.81 -0.52
C SER A 370 2.29 -10.81 -1.56
N LEU A 371 3.08 -9.72 -1.67
CA LEU A 371 4.07 -9.56 -2.73
C LEU A 371 5.20 -10.59 -2.65
N GLY A 372 5.67 -10.92 -1.44
CA GLY A 372 6.74 -11.91 -1.27
C GLY A 372 6.32 -13.29 -1.79
N MET A 373 5.08 -13.70 -1.49
CA MET A 373 4.51 -14.95 -1.97
C MET A 373 4.28 -14.94 -3.49
N PHE A 374 3.84 -13.81 -4.04
CA PHE A 374 3.70 -13.63 -5.49
C PHE A 374 5.06 -13.83 -6.19
N ILE A 375 6.10 -13.13 -5.75
CA ILE A 375 7.46 -13.28 -6.31
C ILE A 375 7.95 -14.73 -6.19
N TYR A 376 7.69 -15.37 -5.05
CA TYR A 376 8.05 -16.76 -4.84
C TYR A 376 7.37 -17.68 -5.85
N ARG A 377 6.03 -17.60 -5.99
CA ARG A 377 5.26 -18.44 -6.89
C ARG A 377 5.64 -18.21 -8.35
N THR A 378 5.85 -16.97 -8.77
CA THR A 378 6.31 -16.66 -10.12
C THR A 378 7.73 -17.17 -10.38
N ALA A 379 8.60 -17.15 -9.37
CA ALA A 379 9.96 -17.70 -9.52
C ALA A 379 9.97 -19.22 -9.64
N THR A 380 9.06 -19.91 -8.94
CA THR A 380 8.97 -21.38 -8.94
C THR A 380 8.00 -21.95 -9.97
N ALA A 381 7.34 -21.10 -10.75
CA ALA A 381 6.39 -21.50 -11.78
C ALA A 381 7.06 -22.39 -12.84
N LEU A 382 6.43 -23.54 -13.12
CA LEU A 382 6.87 -24.50 -14.13
C LEU A 382 6.29 -24.16 -15.50
N ASP A 383 5.08 -23.62 -15.52
CA ASP A 383 4.38 -23.21 -16.74
C ASP A 383 3.70 -21.83 -16.58
N GLN A 384 2.97 -21.42 -17.61
CA GLN A 384 2.23 -20.16 -17.60
C GLN A 384 1.00 -20.20 -16.66
N ASN A 385 0.42 -21.37 -16.43
CA ASN A 385 -0.74 -21.51 -15.55
C ASN A 385 -0.36 -21.19 -14.10
N ASP A 386 0.79 -21.65 -13.64
CA ASP A 386 1.34 -21.32 -12.31
C ASP A 386 1.50 -19.79 -12.13
N VAL A 387 1.94 -19.09 -13.19
CA VAL A 387 2.05 -17.62 -13.19
C VAL A 387 0.66 -16.98 -13.12
N PHE A 388 -0.32 -17.50 -13.86
CA PHE A 388 -1.70 -17.02 -13.80
C PHE A 388 -2.34 -17.27 -12.44
N GLU A 389 -2.04 -18.37 -11.76
CA GLU A 389 -2.48 -18.61 -10.38
C GLU A 389 -1.87 -17.59 -9.40
N ALA A 390 -0.58 -17.29 -9.55
CA ALA A 390 0.09 -16.27 -8.75
C ALA A 390 -0.54 -14.88 -8.97
N LEU A 391 -0.81 -14.52 -10.23
CA LEU A 391 -1.48 -13.27 -10.59
C LEU A 391 -2.92 -13.21 -10.06
N SER A 392 -3.67 -14.30 -10.17
CA SER A 392 -5.04 -14.41 -9.67
C SER A 392 -5.10 -14.18 -8.15
N ALA A 393 -4.22 -14.85 -7.40
CA ALA A 393 -4.08 -14.63 -5.96
C ALA A 393 -3.73 -13.17 -5.63
N LYS A 394 -2.85 -12.55 -6.44
CA LYS A 394 -2.47 -11.15 -6.27
C LYS A 394 -3.64 -10.18 -6.52
N ILE A 395 -4.43 -10.42 -7.56
CA ILE A 395 -5.64 -9.64 -7.89
C ILE A 395 -6.68 -9.76 -6.76
N GLN A 396 -6.94 -10.98 -6.28
CA GLN A 396 -7.86 -11.23 -5.17
C GLN A 396 -7.44 -10.48 -3.91
N HIS A 397 -6.15 -10.55 -3.56
CA HIS A 397 -5.62 -9.81 -2.42
C HIS A 397 -5.77 -8.30 -2.60
N SER A 398 -5.44 -7.75 -3.77
CA SER A 398 -5.56 -6.32 -4.04
C SER A 398 -7.00 -5.81 -3.89
N ARG A 399 -7.98 -6.59 -4.36
CA ARG A 399 -9.41 -6.31 -4.15
C ARG A 399 -9.80 -6.37 -2.68
N HIS A 400 -9.37 -7.42 -1.97
CA HIS A 400 -9.65 -7.57 -0.54
C HIS A 400 -9.12 -6.39 0.29
N VAL A 401 -7.95 -5.85 -0.05
CA VAL A 401 -7.39 -4.65 0.61
C VAL A 401 -8.30 -3.44 0.39
N ALA A 402 -8.77 -3.20 -0.84
CA ALA A 402 -9.69 -2.11 -1.14
C ALA A 402 -11.04 -2.26 -0.41
N GLU A 403 -11.64 -3.46 -0.45
CA GLU A 403 -12.90 -3.76 0.22
C GLU A 403 -12.80 -3.60 1.74
N THR A 404 -11.71 -4.07 2.34
CA THR A 404 -11.46 -3.93 3.78
C THR A 404 -11.32 -2.46 4.15
N PHE A 405 -10.58 -1.68 3.35
CA PHE A 405 -10.47 -0.24 3.57
C PHE A 405 -11.81 0.47 3.46
N ARG A 406 -12.65 0.10 2.47
CA ARG A 406 -13.99 0.66 2.33
C ARG A 406 -14.88 0.40 3.54
N LYS A 407 -14.76 -0.78 4.17
CA LYS A 407 -15.58 -1.18 5.33
C LYS A 407 -15.17 -0.48 6.62
N SER A 408 -13.88 -0.37 6.92
CA SER A 408 -13.40 0.14 8.21
C SER A 408 -12.15 1.01 8.16
N GLY A 409 -11.52 1.15 6.99
CA GLY A 409 -10.26 1.87 6.83
C GLY A 409 -10.37 3.36 7.14
N LEU A 410 -11.39 4.04 6.63
CA LEU A 410 -11.61 5.45 6.93
C LEU A 410 -11.96 5.66 8.42
N ALA A 411 -12.75 4.77 9.01
CA ALA A 411 -13.11 4.83 10.42
C ALA A 411 -11.88 4.76 11.33
N SER A 412 -11.02 3.77 11.11
CA SER A 412 -9.77 3.65 11.86
C SER A 412 -8.80 4.83 11.64
N ALA A 413 -8.79 5.41 10.43
CA ALA A 413 -7.90 6.52 10.10
C ALA A 413 -8.36 7.88 10.66
N MET A 414 -9.66 8.08 10.90
CA MET A 414 -10.25 9.40 11.19
C MET A 414 -11.26 9.45 12.35
N PHE A 415 -12.02 8.39 12.61
CA PHE A 415 -13.18 8.41 13.53
C PHE A 415 -12.92 7.73 14.87
N GLU A 416 -12.00 6.77 14.90
CA GLU A 416 -11.41 6.15 16.10
C GLU A 416 -10.17 6.94 16.57
#